data_AF-A0A349DG08-F1
#
_entry.id   AF-A0A349DG08-F1
#
_cell.length_a   1.000
_cell.length_b   1.000
_cell.length_c   1.000
_cell.angle_alpha   90.00
_cell.angle_beta   90.00
_cell.angle_gamma   90.00
#
_symmetry.space_group_name_H-M   'P 1'
#
loop_
_entity.id
_entity.type
_entity.pdbx_description
1 polymer ?
#
loop_
_entity_poly.entity_id
_entity_poly.type
_entity_poly.pdbx_seq_one_letter_code
_entity_poly.pdbx_strand_id
1 'polypeptide(L)'
;MVTKFSPKPNKVYFINQYTLFHILEGNGVIQVDFNNYLDWDNKLIFLEKGQYIKFNSDTFTVRKIVFGDEKTFQNKDVRVLFKHLVSLGYINYQECDACQKYLTETVFSSPKDIIDISVNQWYWQNPFNANQEEYQVIFDLKEVIDQQFKSQLSVPALTQTLQLNNQHIHHLVKEKVGLTVKNLLTQKQIIESKKDIAFSDKTIQSIAFDYGYKDPSYFNRIFKNKTGVSPGEFRDQFGHSLEDSFEQELFQLLKEFHTVHRQTAFYADKMFMTEKTFSKKVKDKFNVSIGQLIRHQIIKTARQLLQEGIKVKEVAFTLGFEEANHFSAFFKHYTQQTPTEFLSKKVP
;
A
#
# COMPACT_ATOMS: atom_id res chain seq x y z
N MET A 1 2.72 2.80 -22.18
CA MET A 1 2.91 1.40 -22.59
C MET A 1 2.16 0.49 -21.63
N VAL A 2 1.27 -0.36 -22.13
CA VAL A 2 0.53 -1.35 -21.33
C VAL A 2 1.26 -2.69 -21.45
N THR A 3 1.52 -3.35 -20.33
CA THR A 3 2.24 -4.64 -20.29
C THR A 3 1.62 -5.57 -19.26
N LYS A 4 1.60 -6.88 -19.56
CA LYS A 4 1.40 -7.92 -18.55
C LYS A 4 2.71 -8.13 -17.81
N PHE A 5 2.68 -8.10 -16.49
CA PHE A 5 3.83 -8.16 -15.61
C PHE A 5 3.63 -9.27 -14.57
N SER A 6 4.54 -10.24 -14.57
CA SER A 6 4.61 -11.32 -13.57
C SER A 6 5.84 -11.10 -12.69
N PRO A 7 5.68 -10.54 -11.48
CA PRO A 7 6.80 -10.25 -10.60
C PRO A 7 7.45 -11.54 -10.07
N LYS A 8 8.76 -11.47 -9.85
CA LYS A 8 9.49 -12.48 -9.12
C LYS A 8 9.25 -12.27 -7.61
N PRO A 9 9.10 -13.35 -6.82
CA PRO A 9 8.96 -13.26 -5.38
C PRO A 9 10.10 -12.46 -4.76
N ASN A 10 9.76 -11.58 -3.83
CA ASN A 10 10.67 -10.75 -3.04
C ASN A 10 11.62 -9.84 -3.85
N LYS A 11 11.48 -9.78 -5.17
CA LYS A 11 12.25 -8.84 -5.99
C LYS A 11 11.70 -7.44 -5.82
N VAL A 12 12.60 -6.50 -5.53
CA VAL A 12 12.30 -5.06 -5.48
C VAL A 12 12.27 -4.49 -6.90
N TYR A 13 11.20 -3.77 -7.23
CA TYR A 13 11.03 -3.07 -8.50
C TYR A 13 10.94 -1.57 -8.26
N PHE A 14 12.04 -0.87 -8.51
CA PHE A 14 12.06 0.59 -8.49
C PHE A 14 11.26 1.17 -9.65
N ILE A 15 10.47 2.19 -9.33
CA ILE A 15 9.66 2.93 -10.27
C ILE A 15 10.51 4.07 -10.82
N ASN A 16 10.71 4.06 -12.13
CA ASN A 16 11.53 5.06 -12.83
C ASN A 16 10.68 6.09 -13.60
N GLN A 17 9.40 5.78 -13.81
CA GLN A 17 8.42 6.59 -14.53
C GLN A 17 7.06 6.43 -13.84
N TYR A 18 6.19 7.43 -13.95
CA TYR A 18 4.81 7.33 -13.47
C TYR A 18 4.17 6.06 -14.00
N THR A 19 3.69 5.21 -13.09
CA THR A 19 3.23 3.86 -13.42
C THR A 19 1.95 3.55 -12.66
N LEU A 20 0.95 3.02 -13.37
CA LEU A 20 -0.23 2.39 -12.80
C LEU A 20 -0.03 0.87 -12.77
N PHE A 21 -0.28 0.27 -11.61
CA PHE A 21 -0.40 -1.17 -11.40
C PHE A 21 -1.86 -1.53 -11.11
N HIS A 22 -2.39 -2.49 -11.88
CA HIS A 22 -3.67 -3.13 -11.64
C HIS A 22 -3.43 -4.63 -11.46
N ILE A 23 -3.66 -5.14 -10.26
CA ILE A 23 -3.38 -6.53 -9.93
C ILE A 23 -4.58 -7.37 -10.35
N LEU A 24 -4.36 -8.28 -11.31
CA LEU A 24 -5.42 -9.09 -11.91
C LEU A 24 -5.70 -10.35 -11.09
N GLU A 25 -4.63 -10.97 -10.59
CA GLU A 25 -4.64 -12.18 -9.79
C GLU A 25 -3.33 -12.25 -8.98
N GLY A 26 -3.30 -13.09 -7.94
CA GLY A 26 -2.11 -13.30 -7.12
C GLY A 26 -2.44 -13.72 -5.71
N ASN A 27 -1.44 -14.04 -4.90
CA ASN A 27 -1.56 -14.36 -3.48
C ASN A 27 -0.43 -13.77 -2.66
N GLY A 28 -0.74 -13.32 -1.45
CA GLY A 28 0.23 -12.75 -0.52
C GLY A 28 0.16 -11.23 -0.39
N VAL A 29 1.31 -10.61 -0.20
CA VAL A 29 1.50 -9.22 0.20
C VAL A 29 2.17 -8.45 -0.92
N ILE A 30 1.65 -7.26 -1.16
CA ILE A 30 2.32 -6.24 -1.93
C ILE A 30 2.96 -5.27 -0.95
N GLN A 31 4.24 -4.97 -1.14
CA GLN A 31 4.95 -3.97 -0.37
C GLN A 31 5.23 -2.76 -1.25
N VAL A 32 4.81 -1.57 -0.80
CA VAL A 32 5.17 -0.29 -1.43
C VAL A 32 5.91 0.56 -0.39
N ASP A 33 7.14 0.97 -0.70
CA ASP A 33 7.99 1.78 0.18
C ASP A 33 7.97 1.30 1.65
N PHE A 34 8.27 0.01 1.85
CA PHE A 34 8.30 -0.70 3.15
C PHE A 34 6.95 -0.89 3.85
N ASN A 35 5.84 -0.46 3.26
CA ASN A 35 4.50 -0.70 3.80
C ASN A 35 3.87 -1.90 3.12
N ASN A 36 3.32 -2.83 3.91
CA ASN A 36 2.70 -4.06 3.44
C ASN A 36 1.19 -3.89 3.27
N TYR A 37 0.67 -4.37 2.15
CA TYR A 37 -0.73 -4.32 1.75
C TYR A 37 -1.23 -5.74 1.43
N LEU A 38 -2.33 -6.13 2.06
CA LEU A 38 -2.98 -7.44 1.92
C LEU A 38 -4.29 -7.37 1.12
N ASP A 39 -4.87 -6.18 1.05
CA ASP A 39 -6.17 -5.84 0.47
C ASP A 39 -6.00 -5.18 -0.91
N TRP A 40 -5.14 -5.76 -1.74
CA TRP A 40 -4.71 -5.16 -3.01
C TRP A 40 -5.63 -5.48 -4.20
N ASP A 41 -6.57 -6.40 -4.05
CA ASP A 41 -7.37 -7.00 -5.15
C ASP A 41 -8.31 -6.02 -5.84
N ASN A 42 -8.70 -4.95 -5.16
CA ASN A 42 -9.58 -3.91 -5.72
C ASN A 42 -8.88 -2.57 -5.95
N LYS A 43 -7.54 -2.55 -5.97
CA LYS A 43 -6.77 -1.30 -5.98
C LYS A 43 -6.09 -1.09 -7.31
N LEU A 44 -6.37 0.05 -7.94
CA LEU A 44 -5.48 0.64 -8.94
C LEU A 44 -4.44 1.47 -8.20
N ILE A 45 -3.18 1.08 -8.31
CA ILE A 45 -2.06 1.65 -7.56
C ILE A 45 -1.22 2.50 -8.49
N PHE A 46 -1.12 3.79 -8.20
CA PHE A 46 -0.33 4.75 -8.97
C PHE A 46 0.96 5.06 -8.21
N LEU A 47 2.11 4.82 -8.83
CA LEU A 47 3.42 5.07 -8.24
C LEU A 47 4.24 6.02 -9.10
N GLU A 48 4.95 6.94 -8.44
CA GLU A 48 5.88 7.87 -9.05
C GLU A 48 7.35 7.43 -8.92
N LYS A 49 8.22 8.17 -9.62
CA LYS A 49 9.66 7.93 -9.64
C LYS A 49 10.25 7.92 -8.23
N GLY A 50 11.11 6.93 -7.96
CA GLY A 50 11.82 6.78 -6.70
C GLY A 50 11.08 5.96 -5.63
N GLN A 51 9.81 5.61 -5.87
CA GLN A 51 9.13 4.59 -5.09
C GLN A 51 9.55 3.20 -5.55
N TYR A 52 9.35 2.18 -4.72
CA TYR A 52 9.44 0.78 -5.16
C TYR A 52 8.20 -0.01 -4.80
N ILE A 53 7.98 -1.07 -5.57
CA ILE A 53 7.00 -2.10 -5.29
C ILE A 53 7.68 -3.47 -5.22
N LYS A 54 7.26 -4.32 -4.29
CA LYS A 54 7.72 -5.70 -4.12
C LYS A 54 6.52 -6.61 -3.95
N PHE A 55 6.59 -7.80 -4.53
CA PHE A 55 5.56 -8.82 -4.41
C PHE A 55 6.19 -10.03 -3.72
N ASN A 56 5.54 -10.56 -2.69
CA ASN A 56 6.14 -11.64 -1.90
C ASN A 56 5.95 -13.05 -2.52
N SER A 57 5.17 -13.16 -3.59
CA SER A 57 4.85 -14.40 -4.29
C SER A 57 5.03 -14.21 -5.80
N ASP A 58 5.21 -15.32 -6.50
CA ASP A 58 5.24 -15.43 -7.96
C ASP A 58 3.86 -15.59 -8.58
N THR A 59 2.84 -15.86 -7.76
CA THR A 59 1.46 -16.07 -8.23
C THR A 59 0.81 -14.81 -8.78
N PHE A 60 1.41 -13.64 -8.58
CA PHE A 60 0.86 -12.38 -9.03
C PHE A 60 0.91 -12.25 -10.56
N THR A 61 -0.21 -11.85 -11.14
CA THR A 61 -0.28 -11.30 -12.49
C THR A 61 -0.81 -9.89 -12.40
N VAL A 62 -0.05 -8.97 -12.98
CA VAL A 62 -0.30 -7.54 -12.86
C VAL A 62 -0.36 -6.90 -14.24
N ARG A 63 -1.35 -6.05 -14.49
CA ARG A 63 -1.32 -5.11 -15.61
C ARG A 63 -0.53 -3.89 -15.17
N LYS A 64 0.54 -3.58 -15.90
CA LYS A 64 1.41 -2.43 -15.67
C LYS A 64 1.25 -1.44 -16.82
N ILE A 65 0.84 -0.22 -16.51
CA ILE A 65 0.73 0.89 -17.47
C ILE A 65 1.78 1.93 -17.11
N VAL A 66 2.78 2.08 -17.97
CA VAL A 66 3.83 3.10 -17.82
C VAL A 66 3.46 4.32 -18.65
N PHE A 67 3.45 5.49 -18.02
CA PHE A 67 3.13 6.75 -18.67
C PHE A 67 4.44 7.45 -19.10
N GLY A 68 4.57 7.71 -20.40
CA GLY A 68 5.80 8.27 -20.99
C GLY A 68 5.84 9.80 -21.04
N ASP A 69 4.71 10.48 -20.91
CA ASP A 69 4.64 11.94 -20.98
C ASP A 69 4.74 12.56 -19.59
N GLU A 70 5.92 13.10 -19.24
CA GLU A 70 6.13 13.79 -17.97
C GLU A 70 5.31 15.09 -17.84
N LYS A 71 4.91 15.73 -18.96
CA LYS A 71 4.15 17.00 -18.93
C LYS A 71 2.76 16.82 -18.33
N THR A 72 2.10 15.69 -18.60
CA THR A 72 0.80 15.37 -18.01
C THR A 72 0.85 15.39 -16.47
N PHE A 73 1.98 15.03 -15.87
CA PHE A 73 2.16 14.98 -14.41
C PHE A 73 2.57 16.32 -13.78
N GLN A 74 2.80 17.35 -14.59
CA GLN A 74 2.90 18.73 -14.11
C GLN A 74 1.52 19.34 -13.79
N ASN A 75 0.44 18.70 -14.23
CA ASN A 75 -0.91 19.12 -13.89
C ASN A 75 -1.20 18.85 -12.40
N LYS A 76 -1.59 19.92 -11.68
CA LYS A 76 -1.93 19.89 -10.26
C LYS A 76 -3.07 18.94 -9.91
N ASP A 77 -3.97 18.64 -10.84
CA ASP A 77 -5.09 17.74 -10.59
C ASP A 77 -4.67 16.27 -10.71
N VAL A 78 -3.65 15.97 -11.52
CA VAL A 78 -3.16 14.60 -11.74
C VAL A 78 -2.30 14.10 -10.59
N ARG A 79 -1.57 14.99 -9.92
CA ARG A 79 -0.61 14.63 -8.85
C ARG A 79 -1.27 13.86 -7.69
N VAL A 80 -2.57 14.03 -7.48
CA VAL A 80 -3.30 13.37 -6.39
C VAL A 80 -3.22 11.85 -6.45
N LEU A 81 -3.12 11.28 -7.65
CA LEU A 81 -3.00 9.85 -7.87
C LEU A 81 -1.67 9.30 -7.34
N PHE A 82 -0.59 10.07 -7.47
CA PHE A 82 0.78 9.60 -7.21
C PHE A 82 1.33 10.07 -5.85
N LYS A 83 0.73 11.10 -5.26
CA LYS A 83 1.22 11.72 -4.03
C LYS A 83 0.54 11.14 -2.80
N HIS A 84 1.13 10.11 -2.21
CA HIS A 84 0.57 9.48 -1.01
C HIS A 84 0.91 10.26 0.26
N LEU A 85 -0.11 10.60 1.05
CA LEU A 85 0.04 11.42 2.27
C LEU A 85 0.25 10.60 3.55
N VAL A 86 -0.61 9.60 3.79
CA VAL A 86 -0.61 8.80 5.03
C VAL A 86 -0.36 7.34 4.73
N SER A 87 -1.11 6.80 3.78
CA SER A 87 -0.99 5.45 3.24
C SER A 87 -1.07 5.50 1.72
N LEU A 88 -0.83 4.37 1.08
CA LEU A 88 -0.94 4.24 -0.37
C LEU A 88 -2.31 4.70 -0.85
N GLY A 89 -2.33 5.80 -1.59
CA GLY A 89 -3.51 6.25 -2.32
C GLY A 89 -3.81 5.27 -3.45
N TYR A 90 -5.07 4.91 -3.61
CA TYR A 90 -5.52 4.01 -4.66
C TYR A 90 -6.87 4.44 -5.21
N ILE A 91 -7.18 3.97 -6.41
CA ILE A 91 -8.55 3.98 -6.94
C ILE A 91 -9.19 2.63 -6.66
N ASN A 92 -10.35 2.65 -6.03
CA ASN A 92 -11.18 1.48 -5.81
C ASN A 92 -11.77 1.05 -7.14
N TYR A 93 -11.17 0.01 -7.72
CA TYR A 93 -11.54 -0.49 -9.03
C TYR A 93 -13.00 -0.95 -9.07
N GLN A 94 -13.50 -1.56 -7.99
CA GLN A 94 -14.88 -2.06 -7.90
C GLN A 94 -15.93 -0.95 -7.85
N GLU A 95 -15.56 0.27 -7.44
CA GLU A 95 -16.46 1.43 -7.38
C GLU A 95 -16.28 2.36 -8.58
N CYS A 96 -15.42 2.00 -9.53
CA CYS A 96 -15.12 2.82 -10.71
C CYS A 96 -15.55 2.10 -12.00
N ASP A 97 -16.82 2.21 -12.37
CA ASP A 97 -17.36 1.58 -13.59
C ASP A 97 -16.62 2.05 -14.85
N ALA A 98 -16.24 3.33 -14.92
CA ALA A 98 -15.45 3.88 -16.01
C ALA A 98 -14.04 3.26 -16.08
N CYS A 99 -13.40 3.01 -14.93
CA CYS A 99 -12.12 2.31 -14.87
C CYS A 99 -12.26 0.87 -15.36
N GLN A 100 -13.32 0.17 -14.92
CA GLN A 100 -13.60 -1.20 -15.32
C GLN A 100 -13.81 -1.30 -16.82
N LYS A 101 -14.68 -0.44 -17.38
CA LYS A 101 -14.93 -0.35 -18.81
C LYS A 101 -13.64 -0.10 -19.60
N TYR A 102 -12.88 0.92 -19.22
CA TYR A 102 -11.63 1.27 -19.89
C TYR A 102 -10.63 0.10 -19.89
N LEU A 103 -10.42 -0.52 -18.73
CA LEU A 103 -9.42 -1.56 -18.53
C LEU A 103 -9.81 -2.93 -19.11
N THR A 104 -11.09 -3.13 -19.45
CA THR A 104 -11.60 -4.35 -20.08
C THR A 104 -11.74 -4.21 -21.59
N GLU A 105 -12.31 -3.10 -22.07
CA GLU A 105 -12.67 -2.93 -23.48
C GLU A 105 -11.55 -2.31 -24.31
N THR A 106 -10.66 -1.53 -23.69
CA THR A 106 -9.72 -0.66 -24.43
C THR A 106 -8.27 -0.87 -24.02
N VAL A 107 -7.77 -2.10 -24.12
CA VAL A 107 -6.35 -2.42 -23.80
C VAL A 107 -5.35 -1.63 -24.68
N PHE A 108 -5.81 -0.98 -25.77
CA PHE A 108 -5.01 -0.18 -26.71
C PHE A 108 -5.44 1.29 -26.87
N SER A 109 -6.30 1.85 -26.01
CA SER A 109 -6.64 3.29 -26.04
C SER A 109 -5.53 4.15 -25.41
N SER A 110 -5.66 5.48 -25.53
CA SER A 110 -4.70 6.43 -24.98
C SER A 110 -4.60 6.30 -23.45
N PRO A 111 -3.40 6.11 -22.88
CA PRO A 111 -3.21 6.10 -21.42
C PRO A 111 -3.63 7.39 -20.71
N LYS A 112 -3.90 8.48 -21.45
CA LYS A 112 -4.40 9.72 -20.88
C LYS A 112 -5.82 9.58 -20.34
N ASP A 113 -6.67 8.80 -21.01
CA ASP A 113 -8.08 8.70 -20.63
C ASP A 113 -8.24 8.00 -19.26
N ILE A 114 -7.39 7.00 -18.96
CA ILE A 114 -7.41 6.36 -17.62
C ILE A 114 -6.93 7.29 -16.52
N ILE A 115 -6.04 8.26 -16.83
CA ILE A 115 -5.63 9.28 -15.86
C ILE A 115 -6.83 10.14 -15.52
N ASP A 116 -7.52 10.69 -16.52
CA ASP A 116 -8.66 11.59 -16.31
C ASP A 116 -9.81 10.87 -15.58
N ILE A 117 -10.12 9.62 -15.97
CA ILE A 117 -11.08 8.76 -15.27
C ILE A 117 -10.68 8.57 -13.80
N SER A 118 -9.41 8.27 -13.55
CA SER A 118 -8.90 8.00 -12.20
C SER A 118 -8.89 9.26 -11.33
N VAL A 119 -8.57 10.42 -11.89
CA VAL A 119 -8.62 11.71 -11.18
C VAL A 119 -10.05 12.00 -10.72
N ASN A 120 -11.03 11.86 -11.63
CA ASN A 120 -12.44 12.05 -11.28
C ASN A 120 -12.87 11.07 -10.18
N GLN A 121 -12.47 9.81 -10.28
CA GLN A 121 -12.77 8.81 -9.26
C GLN A 121 -12.09 9.13 -7.92
N TRP A 122 -10.86 9.65 -7.91
CA TRP A 122 -10.18 10.06 -6.68
C TRP A 122 -10.97 11.15 -5.94
N TYR A 123 -11.41 12.18 -6.66
CA TYR A 123 -12.21 13.26 -6.07
C TYR A 123 -13.58 12.79 -5.61
N TRP A 124 -14.19 11.82 -6.29
CA TRP A 124 -15.45 11.20 -5.85
C TRP A 124 -15.26 10.40 -4.55
N GLN A 125 -14.19 9.60 -4.45
CA GLN A 125 -13.86 8.83 -3.25
C GLN A 125 -13.53 9.73 -2.04
N ASN A 126 -13.01 10.93 -2.32
CA ASN A 126 -12.67 11.97 -1.35
C ASN A 126 -12.08 11.44 -0.01
N PRO A 127 -10.93 10.74 -0.02
CA PRO A 127 -10.41 10.05 1.16
C PRO A 127 -10.10 10.97 2.35
N PHE A 128 -9.97 12.28 2.13
CA PHE A 128 -9.68 13.27 3.18
C PHE A 128 -10.88 14.16 3.52
N ASN A 129 -12.06 13.91 2.93
CA ASN A 129 -13.25 14.74 3.08
C ASN A 129 -12.95 16.24 2.93
N ALA A 130 -12.22 16.56 1.86
CA ALA A 130 -11.76 17.90 1.54
C ALA A 130 -12.47 18.43 0.28
N ASN A 131 -12.66 19.74 0.21
CA ASN A 131 -13.09 20.40 -1.02
C ASN A 131 -11.90 20.65 -1.98
N GLN A 132 -12.18 21.17 -3.17
CA GLN A 132 -11.15 21.35 -4.20
C GLN A 132 -10.02 22.30 -3.76
N GLU A 133 -10.34 23.42 -3.11
CA GLU A 133 -9.33 24.39 -2.64
C GLU A 133 -8.46 23.77 -1.54
N GLU A 134 -9.09 23.09 -0.58
CA GLU A 134 -8.39 22.35 0.48
C GLU A 134 -7.44 21.29 -0.09
N TYR A 135 -7.89 20.55 -1.12
CA TYR A 135 -7.05 19.61 -1.85
C TYR A 135 -5.82 20.27 -2.46
N GLN A 136 -5.97 21.43 -3.10
CA GLN A 136 -4.84 22.14 -3.69
C GLN A 136 -3.81 22.51 -2.63
N VAL A 137 -4.23 23.04 -1.48
CA VAL A 137 -3.32 23.40 -0.38
C VAL A 137 -2.59 22.18 0.18
N ILE A 138 -3.32 21.08 0.42
CA ILE A 138 -2.74 19.85 0.97
C ILE A 138 -1.68 19.26 0.02
N PHE A 139 -1.98 19.18 -1.28
CA PHE A 139 -1.08 18.59 -2.26
C PHE A 139 0.05 19.54 -2.69
N ASP A 140 -0.17 20.86 -2.67
CA ASP A 140 0.91 21.84 -2.82
C ASP A 140 1.94 21.69 -1.67
N LEU A 141 1.46 21.54 -0.42
CA LEU A 141 2.36 21.26 0.71
C LEU A 141 3.13 19.94 0.51
N LYS A 142 2.44 18.88 0.07
CA LYS A 142 3.09 17.58 -0.17
C LYS A 142 4.20 17.70 -1.23
N GLU A 143 3.96 18.47 -2.28
CA GLU A 143 4.92 18.70 -3.33
C GLU A 143 6.16 19.46 -2.83
N VAL A 144 5.96 20.52 -2.04
CA VAL A 144 7.06 21.23 -1.37
C VAL A 144 7.86 20.29 -0.48
N ILE A 145 7.20 19.46 0.32
CA ILE A 145 7.88 18.46 1.16
C ILE A 145 8.69 17.49 0.30
N ASP A 146 8.12 16.96 -0.78
CA ASP A 146 8.82 16.02 -1.67
C ASP A 146 10.03 16.62 -2.37
N GLN A 147 10.01 17.92 -2.64
CA GLN A 147 11.14 18.63 -3.27
C GLN A 147 12.20 19.04 -2.24
N GLN A 148 11.79 19.35 -1.01
CA GLN A 148 12.64 20.02 -0.02
C GLN A 148 12.96 19.17 1.22
N PHE A 149 12.56 17.89 1.29
CA PHE A 149 12.76 17.08 2.51
C PHE A 149 14.23 16.86 2.91
N LYS A 150 15.17 16.99 1.98
CA LYS A 150 16.62 16.95 2.25
C LYS A 150 17.19 18.29 2.70
N SER A 151 16.44 19.37 2.53
CA SER A 151 16.88 20.70 2.94
C SER A 151 16.95 20.80 4.47
N GLN A 152 17.81 21.68 4.98
CA GLN A 152 17.85 22.03 6.41
C GLN A 152 16.78 23.07 6.78
N LEU A 153 15.75 23.25 5.94
CA LEU A 153 14.72 24.26 6.18
C LEU A 153 13.88 23.89 7.41
N SER A 154 13.54 24.91 8.19
CA SER A 154 12.56 24.77 9.26
C SER A 154 11.16 24.59 8.65
N VAL A 155 10.23 24.00 9.41
CA VAL A 155 8.84 23.85 8.99
C VAL A 155 8.20 25.19 8.58
N PRO A 156 8.39 26.31 9.34
CA PRO A 156 7.91 27.62 8.90
C PRO A 156 8.51 28.10 7.59
N ALA A 157 9.80 27.85 7.35
CA ALA A 157 10.46 28.23 6.10
C ALA A 157 9.95 27.41 4.91
N LEU A 158 9.65 26.11 5.12
CA LEU A 158 9.01 25.26 4.12
C LEU A 158 7.63 25.78 3.75
N THR A 159 6.77 26.07 4.72
CA THR A 159 5.40 26.52 4.44
C THR A 159 5.34 27.93 3.85
N GLN A 160 6.33 28.79 4.13
CA GLN A 160 6.43 30.12 3.53
C GLN A 160 6.61 30.07 2.01
N THR A 161 7.18 28.99 1.46
CA THR A 161 7.32 28.81 -0.01
C THR A 161 5.98 28.70 -0.73
N LEU A 162 4.90 28.34 -0.01
CA LEU A 162 3.55 28.20 -0.56
C LEU A 162 2.83 29.54 -0.76
N GLN A 163 3.40 30.65 -0.28
CA GLN A 163 2.77 31.99 -0.32
C GLN A 163 1.36 32.04 0.33
N LEU A 164 1.06 31.09 1.22
CA LEU A 164 -0.21 30.98 1.94
C LEU A 164 -0.02 31.27 3.43
N ASN A 165 -1.13 31.49 4.14
CA ASN A 165 -1.10 31.67 5.59
C ASN A 165 -0.66 30.36 6.27
N ASN A 166 0.51 30.39 6.92
CA ASN A 166 1.08 29.25 7.64
C ASN A 166 0.11 28.62 8.65
N GLN A 167 -0.66 29.42 9.41
CA GLN A 167 -1.60 28.89 10.40
C GLN A 167 -2.72 28.09 9.74
N HIS A 168 -3.23 28.58 8.60
CA HIS A 168 -4.25 27.89 7.84
C HIS A 168 -3.76 26.53 7.33
N ILE A 169 -2.56 26.47 6.73
CA ILE A 169 -1.96 25.21 6.26
C ILE A 169 -1.85 24.19 7.40
N HIS A 170 -1.32 24.62 8.55
CA HIS A 170 -1.14 23.76 9.71
C HIS A 170 -2.47 23.22 10.25
N HIS A 171 -3.49 24.07 10.33
CA HIS A 171 -4.82 23.68 10.79
C HIS A 171 -5.47 22.70 9.81
N LEU A 172 -5.51 23.06 8.53
CA LEU A 172 -6.15 22.27 7.47
C LEU A 172 -5.55 20.86 7.37
N VAL A 173 -4.22 20.74 7.33
CA VAL A 173 -3.56 19.44 7.23
C VAL A 173 -3.81 18.61 8.48
N LYS A 174 -3.83 19.23 9.67
CA LYS A 174 -4.13 18.53 10.90
C LYS A 174 -5.57 18.02 10.94
N GLU A 175 -6.51 18.81 10.45
CA GLU A 175 -7.93 18.48 10.38
C GLU A 175 -8.21 17.38 9.35
N LYS A 176 -7.77 17.56 8.10
CA LYS A 176 -8.12 16.68 6.97
C LYS A 176 -7.24 15.43 6.87
N VAL A 177 -5.95 15.55 7.18
CA VAL A 177 -4.97 14.45 7.04
C VAL A 177 -4.66 13.79 8.39
N GLY A 178 -4.99 14.44 9.51
CA GLY A 178 -4.73 13.94 10.86
C GLY A 178 -3.27 14.09 11.34
N LEU A 179 -2.37 14.54 10.47
CA LEU A 179 -0.94 14.70 10.71
C LEU A 179 -0.54 16.16 10.78
N THR A 180 0.58 16.45 11.44
CA THR A 180 1.19 17.79 11.38
C THR A 180 2.13 17.88 10.18
N VAL A 181 2.41 19.10 9.71
CA VAL A 181 3.43 19.34 8.66
C VAL A 181 4.78 18.73 9.02
N LYS A 182 5.19 18.86 10.29
CA LYS A 182 6.41 18.24 10.82
C LYS A 182 6.38 16.71 10.70
N ASN A 183 5.23 16.08 10.97
CA ASN A 183 5.09 14.63 10.84
C ASN A 183 5.19 14.19 9.39
N LEU A 184 4.56 14.90 8.43
CA LEU A 184 4.67 14.60 7.01
C LEU A 184 6.12 14.70 6.51
N LEU A 185 6.82 15.78 6.87
CA LEU A 185 8.25 15.95 6.56
C LEU A 185 9.09 14.82 7.15
N THR A 186 8.90 14.53 8.44
CA THR A 186 9.66 13.47 9.13
C THR A 186 9.38 12.11 8.49
N GLN A 187 8.12 11.80 8.13
CA GLN A 187 7.77 10.55 7.46
C GLN A 187 8.46 10.42 6.10
N LYS A 188 8.47 11.49 5.29
CA LYS A 188 9.19 11.50 4.01
C LYS A 188 10.69 11.25 4.21
N GLN A 189 11.33 11.94 5.16
CA GLN A 189 12.74 11.72 5.48
C GLN A 189 13.03 10.29 5.95
N ILE A 190 12.16 9.71 6.79
CA ILE A 190 12.33 8.32 7.26
C ILE A 190 12.14 7.31 6.13
N ILE A 191 11.13 7.46 5.27
CA ILE A 191 10.91 6.55 4.15
C ILE A 191 12.09 6.60 3.18
N GLU A 192 12.56 7.79 2.82
CA GLU A 192 13.67 7.93 1.88
C GLU A 192 15.00 7.49 2.52
N SER A 193 15.25 7.77 3.79
CA SER A 193 16.46 7.27 4.47
C SER A 193 16.45 5.75 4.63
N LYS A 194 15.29 5.10 4.84
CA LYS A 194 15.18 3.64 4.77
C LYS A 194 15.64 3.11 3.41
N LYS A 195 15.33 3.79 2.31
CA LYS A 195 15.80 3.39 0.96
C LYS A 195 17.32 3.47 0.88
N ASP A 196 17.91 4.58 1.29
CA ASP A 196 19.38 4.73 1.29
C ASP A 196 20.05 3.71 2.23
N ILE A 197 19.45 3.38 3.38
CA ILE A 197 19.98 2.37 4.32
C ILE A 197 19.91 0.96 3.73
N ALA A 198 18.82 0.63 3.04
CA ALA A 198 18.52 -0.71 2.51
C ALA A 198 19.20 -1.01 1.18
N PHE A 199 19.42 0.01 0.34
CA PHE A 199 19.81 -0.17 -1.06
C PHE A 199 21.12 0.55 -1.44
N SER A 200 21.88 1.03 -0.45
CA SER A 200 23.20 1.62 -0.67
C SER A 200 24.18 1.29 0.46
N ASP A 201 25.47 1.43 0.14
CA ASP A 201 26.56 1.20 1.10
C ASP A 201 26.93 2.46 1.92
N LYS A 202 26.13 3.52 1.84
CA LYS A 202 26.39 4.75 2.59
C LYS A 202 26.43 4.48 4.09
N THR A 203 27.30 5.16 4.82
CA THR A 203 27.32 5.08 6.28
C THR A 203 26.06 5.73 6.88
N ILE A 204 25.58 5.23 8.02
CA ILE A 204 24.42 5.82 8.72
C ILE A 204 24.66 7.31 9.03
N GLN A 205 25.90 7.67 9.32
CA GLN A 205 26.32 9.06 9.53
C GLN A 205 26.14 9.91 8.26
N SER A 206 26.62 9.44 7.11
CA SER A 206 26.45 10.15 5.83
C SER A 206 24.97 10.32 5.48
N ILE A 207 24.18 9.25 5.68
CA ILE A 207 22.74 9.27 5.47
C ILE A 207 22.11 10.35 6.36
N ALA A 208 22.38 10.37 7.67
CA ALA A 208 21.83 11.39 8.56
C ALA A 208 22.04 12.83 8.03
N PHE A 209 23.26 13.14 7.56
CA PHE A 209 23.57 14.45 6.99
C PHE A 209 22.82 14.73 5.68
N ASP A 210 22.69 13.75 4.78
CA ASP A 210 21.95 13.86 3.50
C ASP A 210 20.47 14.23 3.70
N TYR A 211 19.88 13.85 4.85
CA TYR A 211 18.49 14.14 5.21
C TYR A 211 18.34 15.34 6.16
N GLY A 212 19.37 16.19 6.25
CA GLY A 212 19.32 17.47 6.96
C GLY A 212 19.50 17.38 8.48
N TYR A 213 19.91 16.22 9.02
CA TYR A 213 20.19 16.06 10.44
C TYR A 213 21.60 16.52 10.75
N LYS A 214 21.76 17.52 11.62
CA LYS A 214 23.07 18.03 12.06
C LYS A 214 23.79 17.08 13.04
N ASP A 215 23.02 16.20 13.68
CA ASP A 215 23.52 15.22 14.64
C ASP A 215 23.01 13.81 14.24
N PRO A 216 23.90 12.90 13.82
CA PRO A 216 23.55 11.50 13.56
C PRO A 216 22.89 10.79 14.74
N SER A 217 23.23 11.14 15.98
CA SER A 217 22.62 10.55 17.17
C SER A 217 21.14 10.92 17.28
N TYR A 218 20.81 12.18 16.98
CA TYR A 218 19.43 12.63 16.87
C TYR A 218 18.66 11.90 15.76
N PHE A 219 19.27 11.72 14.56
CA PHE A 219 18.69 10.91 13.49
C PHE A 219 18.41 9.48 13.95
N ASN A 220 19.38 8.80 14.57
CA ASN A 220 19.23 7.43 15.06
C ASN A 220 18.05 7.30 16.03
N ARG A 221 17.90 8.25 16.95
CA ARG A 221 16.78 8.27 17.91
C ARG A 221 15.43 8.46 17.20
N ILE A 222 15.35 9.41 16.27
CA ILE A 222 14.12 9.65 15.50
C ILE A 222 13.77 8.43 14.64
N PHE A 223 14.74 7.85 13.96
CA PHE A 223 14.57 6.65 13.16
C PHE A 223 14.08 5.47 14.01
N LYS A 224 14.73 5.20 15.15
CA LYS A 224 14.29 4.14 16.07
C LYS A 224 12.89 4.38 16.62
N ASN A 225 12.57 5.62 17.00
CA ASN A 225 11.22 5.96 17.46
C ASN A 225 10.15 5.78 16.37
N LYS A 226 10.50 5.98 15.09
CA LYS A 226 9.56 5.87 13.96
C LYS A 226 9.46 4.46 13.37
N THR A 227 10.48 3.63 13.54
CA THR A 227 10.58 2.33 12.88
C THR A 227 10.63 1.15 13.86
N GLY A 228 10.86 1.40 15.14
CA GLY A 228 11.05 0.39 16.18
C GLY A 228 12.48 -0.11 16.33
N VAL A 229 13.35 0.11 15.34
CA VAL A 229 14.73 -0.40 15.28
C VAL A 229 15.72 0.70 14.90
N SER A 230 16.98 0.58 15.29
CA SER A 230 18.02 1.51 14.86
C SER A 230 18.31 1.38 13.35
N PRO A 231 18.91 2.40 12.72
CA PRO A 231 19.30 2.31 11.31
C PRO A 231 20.22 1.12 10.97
N GLY A 232 21.15 0.80 11.88
CA GLY A 232 22.05 -0.36 11.72
C GLY A 232 21.29 -1.67 11.76
N GLU A 233 20.47 -1.88 12.81
CA GLU A 233 19.61 -3.06 12.91
C GLU A 233 18.67 -3.21 11.71
N PHE A 234 18.13 -2.08 11.19
CA PHE A 234 17.29 -2.10 10.00
C PHE A 234 18.05 -2.58 8.76
N ARG A 235 19.30 -2.13 8.56
CA ARG A 235 20.15 -2.59 7.45
C ARG A 235 20.40 -4.09 7.53
N ASP A 236 20.81 -4.56 8.70
CA ASP A 236 21.13 -5.98 8.92
C ASP A 236 19.90 -6.85 8.65
N GLN A 237 18.74 -6.45 9.20
CA GLN A 237 17.46 -7.13 8.97
C GLN A 237 17.05 -7.11 7.49
N PHE A 238 17.24 -5.99 6.79
CA PHE A 238 16.88 -5.90 5.38
C PHE A 238 17.76 -6.77 4.48
N GLY A 239 19.07 -6.84 4.76
CA GLY A 239 19.99 -7.74 4.08
C GLY A 239 19.55 -9.21 4.17
N HIS A 240 19.11 -9.64 5.35
CA HIS A 240 18.55 -10.99 5.55
C HIS A 240 17.11 -11.15 5.00
N SER A 241 16.35 -10.05 4.85
CA SER A 241 14.95 -10.05 4.41
C SER A 241 14.77 -10.41 2.92
N LEU A 242 15.77 -10.16 2.08
CA LEU A 242 15.70 -10.45 0.65
C LEU A 242 15.60 -11.97 0.36
N GLU A 243 15.94 -12.81 1.33
CA GLU A 243 15.89 -14.28 1.27
C GLU A 243 14.81 -14.88 2.19
N ASP A 244 13.90 -14.07 2.73
CA ASP A 244 13.09 -14.45 3.89
C ASP A 244 11.99 -15.49 3.57
N SER A 245 12.32 -16.76 3.81
CA SER A 245 11.46 -17.93 3.64
C SER A 245 10.22 -17.89 4.54
N PHE A 246 10.27 -17.20 5.69
CA PHE A 246 9.18 -17.19 6.67
C PHE A 246 7.88 -16.67 6.07
N GLU A 247 7.93 -15.61 5.27
CA GLU A 247 6.71 -15.04 4.68
C GLU A 247 6.13 -15.96 3.61
N GLN A 248 6.98 -16.55 2.77
CA GLN A 248 6.54 -17.50 1.74
C GLN A 248 5.91 -18.73 2.38
N GLU A 249 6.57 -19.32 3.38
CA GLU A 249 6.06 -20.45 4.15
C GLU A 249 4.74 -20.09 4.84
N LEU A 250 4.65 -18.93 5.48
CA LEU A 250 3.42 -18.49 6.16
C LEU A 250 2.24 -18.36 5.19
N PHE A 251 2.42 -17.68 4.05
CA PHE A 251 1.33 -17.52 3.08
C PHE A 251 0.96 -18.84 2.40
N GLN A 252 1.91 -19.74 2.21
CA GLN A 252 1.64 -21.09 1.74
C GLN A 252 0.79 -21.87 2.76
N LEU A 253 1.15 -21.85 4.04
CA LEU A 253 0.37 -22.46 5.11
C LEU A 253 -1.03 -21.85 5.23
N LEU A 254 -1.16 -20.53 5.14
CA LEU A 254 -2.46 -19.86 5.13
C LEU A 254 -3.31 -20.35 3.96
N LYS A 255 -2.75 -20.41 2.75
CA LYS A 255 -3.46 -20.90 1.57
C LYS A 255 -3.93 -22.34 1.74
N GLU A 256 -3.09 -23.21 2.30
CA GLU A 256 -3.39 -24.64 2.46
C GLU A 256 -4.39 -24.93 3.60
N PHE A 257 -4.32 -24.21 4.71
CA PHE A 257 -5.03 -24.59 5.94
C PHE A 257 -6.13 -23.63 6.41
N HIS A 258 -6.31 -22.46 5.78
CA HIS A 258 -7.31 -21.46 6.24
C HIS A 258 -8.76 -21.96 6.29
N THR A 259 -9.11 -23.01 5.52
CA THR A 259 -10.46 -23.59 5.50
C THR A 259 -10.75 -24.49 6.70
N VAL A 260 -9.70 -25.06 7.33
CA VAL A 260 -9.82 -26.05 8.42
C VAL A 260 -9.28 -25.50 9.74
N HIS A 261 -8.19 -24.73 9.72
CA HIS A 261 -7.49 -24.27 10.93
C HIS A 261 -7.49 -22.75 11.07
N ARG A 262 -8.02 -22.27 12.20
CA ARG A 262 -8.13 -20.83 12.53
C ARG A 262 -7.31 -20.39 13.75
N GLN A 263 -6.65 -21.34 14.43
CA GLN A 263 -5.93 -21.09 15.68
C GLN A 263 -4.46 -20.73 15.42
N THR A 264 -3.95 -19.71 16.13
CA THR A 264 -2.52 -19.32 16.12
C THR A 264 -1.59 -20.50 16.39
N ALA A 265 -1.94 -21.33 17.38
CA ALA A 265 -1.19 -22.52 17.79
C ALA A 265 -0.81 -23.42 16.62
N PHE A 266 -1.76 -23.67 15.70
CA PHE A 266 -1.54 -24.52 14.54
C PHE A 266 -0.45 -23.98 13.62
N TYR A 267 -0.52 -22.69 13.27
CA TYR A 267 0.46 -22.08 12.37
C TYR A 267 1.82 -21.92 13.04
N ALA A 268 1.84 -21.65 14.35
CA ALA A 268 3.09 -21.59 15.12
C ALA A 268 3.82 -22.94 15.13
N ASP A 269 3.08 -24.04 15.37
CA ASP A 269 3.59 -25.41 15.35
C ASP A 269 4.14 -25.78 13.96
N LYS A 270 3.38 -25.50 12.89
CA LYS A 270 3.81 -25.74 11.50
C LYS A 270 5.07 -24.97 11.09
N MET A 271 5.35 -23.85 11.75
CA MET A 271 6.54 -23.05 11.50
C MET A 271 7.67 -23.32 12.52
N PHE A 272 7.53 -24.35 13.35
CA PHE A 272 8.49 -24.74 14.37
C PHE A 272 8.83 -23.60 15.36
N MET A 273 7.81 -22.84 15.76
CA MET A 273 7.94 -21.70 16.66
C MET A 273 6.93 -21.79 17.81
N THR A 274 7.27 -21.21 18.96
CA THR A 274 6.28 -20.99 20.02
C THR A 274 5.25 -19.94 19.58
N GLU A 275 3.99 -20.05 20.04
CA GLU A 275 2.92 -19.10 19.69
C GLU A 275 3.30 -17.64 19.94
N LYS A 276 4.01 -17.37 21.04
CA LYS A 276 4.49 -16.03 21.39
C LYS A 276 5.48 -15.49 20.36
N THR A 277 6.46 -16.31 19.97
CA THR A 277 7.51 -15.91 19.02
C THR A 277 6.94 -15.74 17.62
N PHE A 278 6.11 -16.69 17.20
CA PHE A 278 5.40 -16.63 15.93
C PHE A 278 4.51 -15.40 15.83
N SER A 279 3.66 -15.15 16.84
CA SER A 279 2.77 -13.98 16.86
C SER A 279 3.53 -12.67 16.82
N LYS A 280 4.65 -12.57 17.54
CA LYS A 280 5.54 -11.41 17.49
C LYS A 280 6.12 -11.23 16.09
N LYS A 281 6.67 -12.28 15.48
CA LYS A 281 7.25 -12.23 14.13
C LYS A 281 6.22 -11.83 13.07
N VAL A 282 4.99 -12.35 13.16
CA VAL A 282 3.86 -11.95 12.30
C VAL A 282 3.52 -10.47 12.52
N LYS A 283 3.41 -10.02 13.77
CA LYS A 283 3.07 -8.63 14.09
C LYS A 283 4.15 -7.65 13.62
N ASP A 284 5.41 -7.97 13.86
CA ASP A 284 6.55 -7.14 13.47
C ASP A 284 6.66 -7.05 11.94
N LYS A 285 6.41 -8.15 11.23
CA LYS A 285 6.56 -8.20 9.77
C LYS A 285 5.36 -7.66 9.00
N PHE A 286 4.12 -7.92 9.43
CA PHE A 286 2.91 -7.58 8.67
C PHE A 286 2.09 -6.47 9.31
N ASN A 287 2.46 -6.02 10.51
CA ASN A 287 1.70 -5.07 11.32
C ASN A 287 0.25 -5.52 11.65
N VAL A 288 -0.06 -6.80 11.45
CA VAL A 288 -1.36 -7.42 11.74
C VAL A 288 -1.15 -8.70 12.56
N SER A 289 -2.23 -9.19 13.16
CA SER A 289 -2.22 -10.50 13.84
C SER A 289 -2.40 -11.65 12.84
N ILE A 290 -1.98 -12.86 13.22
CA ILE A 290 -2.24 -14.06 12.39
C ILE A 290 -3.73 -14.29 12.17
N GLY A 291 -4.58 -14.03 13.16
CA GLY A 291 -6.02 -14.13 13.01
C GLY A 291 -6.56 -13.18 11.94
N GLN A 292 -5.99 -11.99 11.79
CA GLN A 292 -6.34 -11.08 10.69
C GLN A 292 -5.88 -11.64 9.34
N LEU A 293 -4.67 -12.20 9.24
CA LEU A 293 -4.18 -12.84 8.01
C LEU A 293 -5.06 -14.01 7.57
N ILE A 294 -5.46 -14.89 8.50
CA ILE A 294 -6.37 -16.01 8.23
C ILE A 294 -7.71 -15.50 7.68
N ARG A 295 -8.29 -14.48 8.31
CA ARG A 295 -9.57 -13.91 7.86
C ARG A 295 -9.46 -13.27 6.48
N HIS A 296 -8.36 -12.56 6.20
CA HIS A 296 -8.10 -12.04 4.85
C HIS A 296 -8.01 -13.17 3.82
N GLN A 297 -7.31 -14.26 4.14
CA GLN A 297 -7.23 -15.42 3.24
C GLN A 297 -8.60 -16.08 3.02
N ILE A 298 -9.44 -16.21 4.04
CA ILE A 298 -10.80 -16.73 3.92
C ILE A 298 -11.66 -15.85 3.00
N ILE A 299 -11.67 -14.52 3.21
CA ILE A 299 -12.44 -13.58 2.38
C ILE A 299 -11.98 -13.64 0.92
N LYS A 300 -10.67 -13.77 0.71
CA LYS A 300 -10.12 -13.90 -0.62
C LYS A 300 -10.59 -15.17 -1.33
N THR A 301 -10.42 -16.33 -0.69
CA THR A 301 -10.89 -17.61 -1.26
C THR A 301 -12.40 -17.56 -1.49
N ALA A 302 -13.17 -16.94 -0.59
CA ALA A 302 -14.60 -16.72 -0.77
C ALA A 302 -14.92 -15.94 -2.05
N ARG A 303 -14.25 -14.80 -2.28
CA ARG A 303 -14.45 -13.99 -3.50
C ARG A 303 -14.17 -14.80 -4.76
N GLN A 304 -13.07 -15.56 -4.76
CA GLN A 304 -12.69 -16.42 -5.88
C GLN A 304 -13.77 -17.49 -6.17
N LEU A 305 -14.15 -18.28 -5.16
CA LEU A 305 -15.14 -19.35 -5.32
C LEU A 305 -16.51 -18.80 -5.78
N LEU A 306 -16.92 -17.65 -5.25
CA LEU A 306 -18.15 -16.98 -5.69
C LEU A 306 -18.06 -16.53 -7.15
N GLN A 307 -16.94 -15.95 -7.57
CA GLN A 307 -16.73 -15.52 -8.97
C GLN A 307 -16.77 -16.69 -9.96
N GLU A 308 -16.21 -17.84 -9.54
CA GLU A 308 -16.26 -19.13 -10.26
C GLU A 308 -17.68 -19.73 -10.35
N GLY A 309 -18.67 -19.11 -9.70
CA GLY A 309 -20.09 -19.50 -9.78
C GLY A 309 -20.53 -20.51 -8.73
N ILE A 310 -19.69 -20.81 -7.74
CA ILE A 310 -20.04 -21.71 -6.65
C ILE A 310 -21.11 -21.06 -5.76
N LYS A 311 -22.13 -21.84 -5.38
CA LYS A 311 -23.26 -21.32 -4.60
C LYS A 311 -22.82 -20.87 -3.21
N VAL A 312 -23.40 -19.78 -2.72
CA VAL A 312 -23.08 -19.19 -1.39
C VAL A 312 -23.07 -20.24 -0.27
N LYS A 313 -24.03 -21.16 -0.26
CA LYS A 313 -24.11 -22.24 0.73
C LYS A 313 -22.94 -23.22 0.63
N GLU A 314 -22.53 -23.59 -0.58
CA GLU A 314 -21.38 -24.48 -0.82
C GLU A 314 -20.05 -23.78 -0.47
N VAL A 315 -19.92 -22.49 -0.80
CA VAL A 315 -18.76 -21.67 -0.40
C VAL A 315 -18.64 -21.61 1.13
N ALA A 316 -19.75 -21.41 1.85
CA ALA A 316 -19.76 -21.37 3.31
C ALA A 316 -19.17 -22.65 3.92
N PHE A 317 -19.66 -23.83 3.49
CA PHE A 317 -19.17 -25.10 3.98
C PHE A 317 -17.72 -25.38 3.58
N THR A 318 -17.33 -25.03 2.35
CA THR A 318 -15.95 -25.17 1.86
C THR A 318 -14.95 -24.37 2.71
N LEU A 319 -15.36 -23.21 3.22
CA LEU A 319 -14.54 -22.35 4.07
C LEU A 319 -14.65 -22.68 5.58
N GLY A 320 -15.27 -23.82 5.91
CA GLY A 320 -15.40 -24.31 7.29
C GLY A 320 -16.39 -23.53 8.14
N PHE A 321 -17.42 -22.91 7.55
CA PHE A 321 -18.55 -22.37 8.30
C PHE A 321 -19.62 -23.45 8.45
N GLU A 322 -20.16 -23.61 9.66
CA GLU A 322 -21.24 -24.56 9.95
C GLU A 322 -22.56 -24.16 9.28
N GLU A 323 -22.76 -22.85 9.06
CA GLU A 323 -23.99 -22.32 8.48
C GLU A 323 -23.70 -21.18 7.49
N ALA A 324 -24.51 -21.11 6.43
CA ALA A 324 -24.36 -20.11 5.36
C ALA A 324 -24.66 -18.67 5.83
N ASN A 325 -25.50 -18.50 6.84
CA ASN A 325 -25.78 -17.21 7.49
C ASN A 325 -24.53 -16.65 8.21
N HIS A 326 -23.76 -17.48 8.91
CA HIS A 326 -22.52 -17.12 9.59
C HIS A 326 -21.46 -16.68 8.59
N PHE A 327 -21.32 -17.41 7.48
CA PHE A 327 -20.48 -16.97 6.36
C PHE A 327 -20.96 -15.64 5.78
N SER A 328 -22.26 -15.47 5.55
CA SER A 328 -22.80 -14.24 4.96
C SER A 328 -22.58 -13.02 5.85
N ALA A 329 -22.75 -13.17 7.17
CA ALA A 329 -22.46 -12.11 8.14
C ALA A 329 -20.97 -11.81 8.23
N PHE A 330 -20.11 -12.85 8.24
CA PHE A 330 -18.66 -12.70 8.19
C PHE A 330 -18.22 -11.97 6.92
N PHE A 331 -18.69 -12.41 5.75
CA PHE A 331 -18.37 -11.80 4.47
C PHE A 331 -18.78 -10.32 4.46
N LYS A 332 -20.03 -10.01 4.84
CA LYS A 332 -20.52 -8.63 4.95
C LYS A 332 -19.69 -7.77 5.87
N HIS A 333 -19.27 -8.29 7.02
CA HIS A 333 -18.44 -7.53 7.96
C HIS A 333 -17.11 -7.08 7.34
N TYR A 334 -16.48 -7.94 6.53
CA TYR A 334 -15.16 -7.65 5.93
C TYR A 334 -15.23 -7.01 4.53
N THR A 335 -16.33 -7.16 3.80
CA THR A 335 -16.48 -6.64 2.43
C THR A 335 -17.50 -5.50 2.31
N GLN A 336 -18.22 -5.18 3.38
CA GLN A 336 -19.36 -4.27 3.41
C GLN A 336 -20.55 -4.67 2.51
N GLN A 337 -20.51 -5.88 1.94
CA GLN A 337 -21.53 -6.40 1.03
C GLN A 337 -21.83 -7.86 1.36
N THR A 338 -23.06 -8.32 1.20
CA THR A 338 -23.37 -9.75 1.30
C THR A 338 -22.77 -10.54 0.12
N PRO A 339 -22.58 -11.87 0.23
CA PRO A 339 -22.14 -12.69 -0.89
C PRO A 339 -23.05 -12.56 -2.13
N THR A 340 -24.36 -12.42 -1.91
CA THR A 340 -25.34 -12.22 -2.98
C THR A 340 -25.21 -10.84 -3.62
N GLU A 341 -25.04 -9.78 -2.81
CA GLU A 341 -24.78 -8.42 -3.32
C GLU A 341 -23.50 -8.37 -4.15
N PHE A 342 -22.43 -9.02 -3.68
CA PHE A 342 -21.16 -9.13 -4.40
C PHE A 342 -21.33 -9.76 -5.79
N LEU A 343 -22.18 -10.79 -5.93
CA LEU A 343 -22.48 -11.42 -7.21
C LEU A 343 -23.39 -10.57 -8.11
N SER A 344 -24.32 -9.80 -7.53
CA SER A 344 -25.23 -8.92 -8.28
C SER A 344 -24.53 -7.72 -8.94
N LYS A 345 -23.33 -7.38 -8.48
CA LYS A 345 -22.46 -6.36 -9.09
C LYS A 345 -21.57 -6.91 -10.22
N LYS A 346 -21.84 -8.12 -10.73
CA LYS A 346 -21.24 -8.55 -12.00
C LYS A 346 -21.68 -7.57 -13.09
N VAL A 347 -20.74 -6.70 -13.50
CA VAL A 347 -20.76 -6.03 -14.80
C VAL A 347 -21.05 -7.11 -15.86
N PRO A 348 -22.01 -6.89 -16.77
CA PRO A 348 -22.41 -7.85 -17.80
C PRO A 348 -21.26 -8.31 -18.70
#